data_AF-A0A1C6GVQ3-F1
#
_entry.id   AF-A0A1C6GVQ3-F1
#
_cell.length_a   1.000
_cell.length_b   1.000
_cell.length_c   1.000
_cell.angle_alpha   90.00
_cell.angle_beta   90.00
_cell.angle_gamma   90.00
#
_symmetry.space_group_name_H-M   'P 1'
#
loop_
_entity.id
_entity.type
_entity.pdbx_description
1 polymer ?
#
loop_
_entity_poly.entity_id
_entity_poly.type
_entity_poly.pdbx_seq_one_letter_code
_entity_poly.pdbx_strand_id
1 'polypeptide(L)' 'MKNRFKNPYFWLGLGGVIFSAAGIDFKTLTSWNLLWEALLSILANPVAVVAVIAAVIGVCVDTSTKGLKDNK' A
#
# COMPACT_ATOMS: atom_id res chain seq x y z
N MET A 1 -13.74 -5.40 9.41
CA MET A 1 -12.92 -5.68 8.19
C MET A 1 -13.71 -6.00 6.90
N LYS A 2 -14.76 -6.84 6.91
CA LYS A 2 -15.39 -7.40 5.68
C LYS A 2 -15.98 -6.39 4.68
N ASN A 3 -16.34 -5.18 5.13
CA ASN A 3 -16.89 -4.12 4.27
C ASN A 3 -15.83 -3.15 3.69
N ARG A 4 -14.62 -3.07 4.26
CA ARG A 4 -13.57 -2.14 3.77
C ARG A 4 -12.94 -2.62 2.46
N PHE A 5 -12.73 -3.92 2.32
CA PHE A 5 -12.26 -4.52 1.06
C PHE A 5 -13.27 -4.42 -0.09
N LYS A 6 -14.55 -4.17 0.20
CA LYS A 6 -15.57 -3.89 -0.83
C LYS A 6 -15.57 -2.42 -1.27
N ASN A 7 -14.88 -1.54 -0.56
CA ASN A 7 -14.86 -0.11 -0.87
C ASN A 7 -13.73 0.21 -1.88
N PRO A 8 -14.02 0.70 -3.08
CA PRO A 8 -13.00 1.02 -4.08
C PRO A 8 -12.00 2.10 -3.59
N TYR A 9 -12.44 3.02 -2.73
CA TYR A 9 -11.55 4.03 -2.13
C TYR A 9 -10.47 3.42 -1.22
N PHE A 10 -10.74 2.27 -0.60
CA PHE A 10 -9.74 1.58 0.21
C PHE A 10 -8.58 1.08 -0.67
N TRP A 11 -8.89 0.54 -1.85
CA TRP A 11 -7.89 0.07 -2.81
C TRP A 11 -7.07 1.21 -3.42
N LEU A 12 -7.70 2.35 -3.69
CA LEU A 12 -6.98 3.56 -4.12
C LEU A 12 -6.02 4.07 -3.04
N GLY A 13 -6.46 4.11 -1.78
CA GLY A 13 -5.60 4.48 -0.66
C GLY A 13 -4.46 3.49 -0.45
N LEU A 14 -4.73 2.19 -0.54
CA LEU A 14 -3.73 1.14 -0.44
C LEU A 14 -2.65 1.27 -1.53
N GLY A 15 -3.07 1.51 -2.78
CA GLY A 15 -2.14 1.78 -3.87
C GLY A 15 -1.24 2.99 -3.58
N GLY A 16 -1.81 4.10 -3.13
CA GLY A 16 -1.05 5.30 -2.75
C GLY A 16 -0.01 5.05 -1.64
N VAL A 17 -0.38 4.27 -0.63
CA VAL A 17 0.51 3.89 0.48
C VAL A 17 1.66 3.00 -0.02
N ILE A 18 1.39 2.05 -0.91
CA ILE A 18 2.42 1.17 -1.48
C ILE A 18 3.47 1.99 -2.25
N PHE A 19 3.04 2.87 -3.16
CA PHE A 19 3.96 3.70 -3.94
C PHE A 19 4.74 4.69 -3.06
N SER A 20 4.08 5.28 -2.04
CA SER A 20 4.74 6.17 -1.09
C SER A 20 5.77 5.44 -0.22
N ALA A 21 5.46 4.24 0.27
CA ALA A 21 6.38 3.44 1.08
C ALA A 21 7.58 2.92 0.27
N ALA A 22 7.37 2.65 -1.01
CA ALA A 22 8.44 2.28 -1.93
C ALA A 22 9.32 3.46 -2.38
N GLY A 23 8.95 4.71 -2.05
CA GLY A 23 9.71 5.90 -2.45
C GLY A 23 9.62 6.22 -3.94
N ILE A 24 8.55 5.79 -4.62
CA ILE A 24 8.35 6.06 -6.05
C ILE A 24 7.74 7.45 -6.22
N ASP A 25 8.37 8.26 -7.06
CA ASP A 25 7.84 9.57 -7.43
C ASP A 25 6.73 9.42 -8.47
N PHE A 26 5.50 9.83 -8.11
CA PHE A 26 4.37 9.79 -9.03
C PHE A 26 4.57 10.64 -10.28
N LYS A 27 5.46 11.64 -10.24
CA LYS A 27 5.79 12.45 -11.44
C LYS A 27 6.49 11.63 -12.52
N THR A 28 7.14 10.52 -12.17
CA THR A 28 7.77 9.63 -13.16
C THR A 28 6.76 8.65 -13.77
N LEU A 29 5.55 8.55 -13.22
CA LEU A 29 4.49 7.64 -13.69
C LEU A 29 3.63 8.33 -14.76
N THR A 30 4.25 8.75 -15.86
CA THR A 30 3.56 9.47 -16.95
C THR A 30 2.92 8.54 -17.98
N SER A 31 3.21 7.24 -17.94
CA SER A 31 2.65 6.24 -18.83
C SER A 31 2.38 4.92 -18.11
N TRP A 32 1.46 4.12 -18.65
CA TRP A 32 1.14 2.79 -18.12
C TRP A 32 2.34 1.83 -18.12
N ASN A 33 3.27 1.98 -19.06
CA ASN A 33 4.49 1.19 -19.11
C ASN A 33 5.43 1.51 -17.93
N LEU A 34 5.63 2.80 -17.65
CA LEU A 34 6.44 3.25 -16.51
C LEU A 34 5.84 2.83 -15.18
N LEU A 35 4.51 2.76 -15.11
CA LEU A 35 3.79 2.26 -13.93
C LEU A 35 4.10 0.78 -13.66
N TRP A 36 4.14 -0.04 -14.72
CA TRP A 36 4.51 -1.45 -14.59
C TRP A 36 5.99 -1.65 -14.21
N GLU A 37 6.89 -0.91 -14.85
CA GLU A 37 8.32 -0.94 -14.52
C GLU A 37 8.60 -0.49 -13.08
N ALA A 38 7.91 0.55 -12.63
CA ALA A 38 7.95 1.00 -11.25
C ALA A 38 7.51 -0.11 -10.29
N LEU A 39 6.42 -0.83 -10.60
CA LEU A 39 5.95 -1.95 -9.78
C LEU A 39 6.98 -3.09 -9.68
N LEU A 40 7.66 -3.41 -10.79
CA LEU A 40 8.74 -4.39 -10.81
C LEU A 40 9.98 -3.92 -10.05
N SER A 41 10.30 -2.63 -10.09
CA SER A 41 11.45 -2.07 -9.37
C SER A 41 11.27 -2.13 -7.85
N ILE A 42 10.02 -2.00 -7.36
CA ILE A 42 9.67 -2.25 -5.96
C ILE A 42 10.02 -3.69 -5.58
N LEU A 43 9.61 -4.66 -6.39
CA LEU A 43 9.86 -6.09 -6.13
C LEU A 43 11.33 -6.47 -6.22
N ALA A 44 12.10 -5.81 -7.09
CA ALA A 44 13.53 -6.01 -7.24
C ALA A 44 14.36 -5.42 -6.10
N ASN A 45 13.80 -4.48 -5.32
CA ASN A 45 14.47 -3.85 -4.20
C ASN A 45 14.01 -4.45 -2.86
N PRO A 46 14.84 -5.23 -2.16
CA PRO A 46 14.44 -5.89 -0.91
C PRO A 46 14.04 -4.90 0.19
N VAL A 47 14.61 -3.69 0.22
CA VAL A 47 14.22 -2.64 1.18
C VAL A 47 12.83 -2.10 0.86
N ALA A 48 12.54 -1.86 -0.42
CA ALA A 48 11.21 -1.40 -0.86
C ALA A 48 10.15 -2.46 -0.59
N VAL A 49 10.44 -3.75 -0.81
CA VAL A 49 9.54 -4.85 -0.46
C VAL A 49 9.22 -4.85 1.04
N VAL A 50 10.23 -4.75 1.91
CA VAL A 50 10.02 -4.72 3.36
C VAL A 50 9.22 -3.49 3.78
N ALA A 51 9.50 -2.33 3.20
CA ALA A 51 8.76 -1.10 3.46
C ALA A 51 7.29 -1.19 3.04
N VAL A 52 7.02 -1.76 1.87
CA VAL A 52 5.66 -2.00 1.38
C VAL A 52 4.92 -3.00 2.27
N ILE A 53 5.57 -4.10 2.68
CA ILE A 53 4.96 -5.05 3.61
C ILE A 53 4.63 -4.37 4.95
N ALA A 54 5.56 -3.58 5.50
CA ALA A 54 5.33 -2.82 6.73
C ALA A 54 4.18 -1.81 6.58
N ALA A 55 4.08 -1.15 5.44
CA ALA A 55 3.00 -0.19 5.15
C ALA A 55 1.65 -0.88 4.97
N VAL A 56 1.60 -2.02 4.27
CA VAL A 56 0.40 -2.87 4.15
C VAL A 56 -0.03 -3.39 5.52
N ILE A 57 0.92 -3.83 6.35
CA ILE A 57 0.65 -4.19 7.75
C ILE A 57 0.09 -2.98 8.50
N GLY A 58 0.64 -1.77 8.35
CA GLY A 58 0.12 -0.56 8.99
C GLY A 58 -1.28 -0.15 8.51
N VAL A 59 -1.63 -0.43 7.26
CA VAL A 59 -2.99 -0.18 6.73
C VAL A 59 -3.98 -1.25 7.17
N CYS A 60 -3.54 -2.50 7.28
CA CYS A 60 -4.37 -3.62 7.74
C CYS A 60 -4.50 -3.68 9.27
N VAL A 61 -3.47 -3.28 10.00
CA VAL A 61 -3.42 -3.14 11.45
C VAL A 61 -3.84 -1.72 11.79
N ASP A 62 -5.15 -1.57 11.94
CA ASP A 62 -5.79 -0.33 12.38
C ASP A 62 -5.17 0.14 13.71
N THR A 63 -4.38 1.23 13.69
CA THR A 63 -4.04 1.97 14.93
C THR A 63 -5.23 2.77 15.45
N SER A 64 -6.36 2.80 14.72
CA SER A 64 -7.63 3.41 15.16
C SER A 64 -8.50 2.49 16.02
N THR A 65 -8.08 1.25 16.29
CA THR A 65 -8.76 0.38 17.27
C THR A 65 -7.87 0.20 18.48
N LYS A 66 -8.26 0.80 19.61
CA LYS A 66 -7.69 0.46 20.92
C LYS A 66 -7.92 -1.03 21.16
N GLY A 67 -6.85 -1.81 21.09
CA GLY A 67 -6.80 -3.18 21.59
C GLY A 67 -7.08 -4.27 20.55
N LEU A 68 -6.46 -5.43 20.78
CA LEU A 68 -6.58 -6.70 20.06
C LEU A 68 -7.98 -7.34 20.18
N LYS A 69 -9.06 -6.54 20.18
CA LYS A 69 -10.44 -7.01 20.27
C LYS A 69 -11.36 -6.01 19.58
N ASP A 70 -11.68 -6.28 18.33
CA ASP A 70 -12.75 -5.61 17.59
C ASP A 70 -14.08 -6.05 18.24
N ASN A 71 -14.81 -5.12 18.88
CA ASN A 71 -16.09 -5.41 19.54
C ASN A 71 -17.23 -5.26 18.53
N LYS A 72 -17.83 -6.42 18.24
CA LYS A 72 -19.16 -6.72 17.66
C LYS A 72 -19.57 -6.06 16.35
#